data_AF-A0A2G5LG82-F1
#
_entry.id   AF-A0A2G5LG82-F1
#
_cell.length_a   1.000
_cell.length_b   1.000
_cell.length_c   1.000
_cell.angle_alpha   90.00
_cell.angle_beta   90.00
_cell.angle_gamma   90.00
#
_symmetry.space_group_name_H-M   'P 1'
#
loop_
_entity.id
_entity.type
_entity.pdbx_description
1 polymer ?
#
loop_
_entity_poly.entity_id
_entity_poly.type
_entity_poly.pdbx_seq_one_letter_code
_entity_poly.pdbx_strand_id
1 'polypeptide(L)'
;MMNSANNYLLTDALSAAELMGVGAVRSLDLLRDIDGTIDAVSHHARLFDAAEKVFSKIQASIASGDASKLIPEDDLIPVLESLQDKLVKSYSESKKKMACAVHDPRLTDDDGVVDAYEALLQSLESLNSTTEALRWSILESNADTEKGHTPKVLSESKDIDSFLDSL
;
A
#
# COMPACT_ATOMS: atom_id res chain seq x y z
N MET A 1 -28.83 -50.27 31.27
CA MET A 1 -29.76 -49.33 30.60
C MET A 1 -29.45 -47.94 31.13
N MET A 2 -28.64 -47.17 30.41
CA MET A 2 -28.36 -45.77 30.76
C MET A 2 -29.62 -44.94 30.54
N ASN A 3 -29.99 -44.20 31.57
CA ASN A 3 -31.28 -43.56 31.73
C ASN A 3 -31.43 -42.41 30.71
N SER A 4 -32.43 -42.52 29.82
CA SER A 4 -32.72 -41.55 28.76
C SER A 4 -32.72 -40.08 29.25
N ALA A 5 -33.16 -39.86 30.49
CA ALA A 5 -33.17 -38.55 31.16
C ALA A 5 -31.78 -37.88 31.30
N ASN A 6 -30.70 -38.66 31.45
CA ASN A 6 -29.34 -38.09 31.56
C ASN A 6 -28.79 -37.61 30.22
N ASN A 7 -29.25 -38.20 29.10
CA ASN A 7 -28.83 -37.73 27.78
C ASN A 7 -29.45 -36.37 27.47
N TYR A 8 -30.75 -36.17 27.74
CA TYR A 8 -31.41 -34.87 27.50
C TYR A 8 -30.78 -33.72 28.30
N LEU A 9 -30.42 -33.94 29.56
CA LEU A 9 -29.76 -32.93 30.39
C LEU A 9 -28.37 -32.54 29.86
N LEU A 10 -27.63 -33.48 29.28
CA LEU A 10 -26.34 -33.22 28.64
C LEU A 10 -26.51 -32.46 27.32
N THR A 11 -27.51 -32.81 26.52
CA THR A 11 -27.81 -32.09 25.27
C THR A 11 -28.26 -30.67 25.56
N ASP A 12 -29.13 -30.46 26.56
CA ASP A 12 -29.58 -29.12 26.94
C ASP A 12 -28.43 -28.27 27.52
N ALA A 13 -27.52 -28.88 28.31
CA ALA A 13 -26.34 -28.20 28.81
C ALA A 13 -25.34 -27.85 27.68
N LEU A 14 -25.17 -28.72 26.69
CA LEU A 14 -24.35 -28.47 25.51
C LEU A 14 -24.97 -27.43 24.59
N SER A 15 -26.28 -27.46 24.37
CA SER A 15 -27.01 -26.44 23.60
C SER A 15 -27.06 -25.10 24.31
N ALA A 16 -27.13 -25.07 25.65
CA ALA A 16 -26.98 -23.84 26.43
C ALA A 16 -25.53 -23.33 26.39
N ALA A 17 -24.53 -24.22 26.43
CA ALA A 17 -23.12 -23.84 26.26
C ALA A 17 -22.82 -23.38 24.83
N GLU A 18 -23.45 -23.95 23.80
CA GLU A 18 -23.44 -23.46 22.43
C GLU A 18 -24.17 -22.13 22.31
N LEU A 19 -25.34 -21.93 22.92
CA LEU A 19 -26.01 -20.63 22.95
C LEU A 19 -25.18 -19.55 23.66
N MET A 20 -24.45 -19.91 24.72
CA MET A 20 -23.51 -19.01 25.38
C MET A 20 -22.18 -18.85 24.64
N GLY A 21 -21.80 -19.81 23.79
CA GLY A 21 -20.57 -19.82 22.99
C GLY A 21 -20.71 -19.25 21.57
N VAL A 22 -21.92 -19.23 21.02
CA VAL A 22 -22.24 -18.87 19.62
C VAL A 22 -22.91 -17.48 19.53
N GLY A 23 -23.17 -16.82 20.66
CA GLY A 23 -23.84 -15.53 20.63
C GLY A 23 -23.65 -14.76 21.91
N ALA A 24 -22.40 -14.48 22.30
CA ALA A 24 -22.17 -13.29 23.11
C ALA A 24 -22.81 -12.13 22.35
N VAL A 25 -23.89 -11.56 22.89
CA VAL A 25 -24.54 -10.37 22.35
C VAL A 25 -23.45 -9.33 22.17
N ARG A 26 -22.95 -9.19 20.93
CA ARG A 26 -21.86 -8.25 20.64
C ARG A 26 -22.39 -6.86 20.97
N SER A 27 -21.57 -6.07 21.64
CA SER A 27 -21.99 -4.71 21.94
C SER A 27 -22.21 -3.96 20.62
N LEU A 28 -23.29 -3.19 20.54
CA LEU A 28 -23.55 -2.32 19.39
C LEU A 28 -22.38 -1.35 19.16
N ASP A 29 -21.66 -0.98 20.22
CA ASP A 29 -20.45 -0.18 20.13
C ASP A 29 -19.33 -0.91 19.37
N LEU A 30 -19.08 -2.20 19.65
CA LEU A 30 -18.08 -2.98 18.93
C LEU A 30 -18.44 -3.12 17.44
N LEU A 31 -19.71 -3.41 17.13
CA LEU A 31 -20.16 -3.52 15.74
C LEU A 31 -19.97 -2.19 15.00
N ARG A 32 -20.31 -1.06 15.63
CA ARG A 32 -20.08 0.27 15.07
C ARG A 32 -18.58 0.57 14.86
N ASP A 33 -17.73 0.16 15.80
CA ASP A 33 -16.28 0.37 15.69
C ASP A 33 -15.67 -0.50 14.58
N ILE A 34 -16.19 -1.71 14.36
CA ILE A 34 -15.84 -2.57 13.22
C ILE A 34 -16.22 -1.88 11.91
N ASP A 35 -17.48 -1.48 11.74
CA ASP A 35 -17.96 -0.82 10.53
C ASP A 35 -17.15 0.46 10.23
N GLY A 36 -16.94 1.30 11.25
CA GLY A 36 -16.15 2.52 11.12
C GLY A 36 -14.69 2.27 10.73
N THR A 37 -14.11 1.17 11.22
CA THR A 37 -12.75 0.76 10.85
C THR A 37 -12.70 0.31 9.39
N ILE A 38 -13.62 -0.55 8.96
CA ILE A 38 -13.69 -1.05 7.59
C ILE A 38 -13.91 0.09 6.61
N ASP A 39 -14.83 1.00 6.90
CA ASP A 39 -15.11 2.16 6.06
C ASP A 39 -13.87 3.06 5.90
N ALA A 40 -13.17 3.35 7.00
CA ALA A 40 -11.98 4.18 6.97
C ALA A 40 -10.82 3.52 6.21
N VAL A 41 -10.58 2.23 6.45
CA VAL A 41 -9.53 1.46 5.77
C VAL A 41 -9.82 1.33 4.28
N SER A 42 -11.07 0.98 3.92
CA SER A 42 -11.52 0.86 2.53
C SER A 42 -11.55 2.21 1.81
N HIS A 43 -11.80 3.31 2.52
CA HIS A 43 -11.68 4.65 1.95
C HIS A 43 -10.23 4.95 1.56
N HIS A 44 -9.26 4.68 2.44
CA HIS A 44 -7.84 4.87 2.13
C HIS A 44 -7.38 3.98 0.97
N ALA A 45 -7.78 2.71 0.93
CA ALA A 45 -7.45 1.81 -0.17
C ALA A 45 -7.90 2.39 -1.53
N ARG A 46 -9.14 2.88 -1.60
CA ARG A 46 -9.68 3.53 -2.80
C ARG A 46 -8.93 4.80 -3.20
N LEU A 47 -8.46 5.59 -2.22
CA LEU A 47 -7.64 6.78 -2.50
C LEU A 47 -6.29 6.39 -3.11
N PHE A 48 -5.64 5.36 -2.57
CA PHE A 48 -4.36 4.89 -3.10
C PHE A 48 -4.51 4.26 -4.49
N ASP A 49 -5.58 3.48 -4.72
CA ASP A 49 -5.89 2.95 -6.06
C ASP A 49 -6.16 4.07 -7.07
N ALA A 50 -6.83 5.15 -6.64
CA ALA A 50 -7.08 6.29 -7.53
C ALA A 50 -5.76 7.01 -7.89
N ALA A 51 -4.86 7.19 -6.92
CA ALA A 51 -3.55 7.76 -7.15
C ALA A 51 -2.68 6.87 -8.07
N GLU A 52 -2.69 5.55 -7.83
CA GLU A 52 -1.99 4.56 -8.65
C GLU A 52 -2.41 4.68 -10.11
N LYS A 53 -3.72 4.69 -10.38
CA LYS A 53 -4.25 4.83 -11.75
C LYS A 53 -3.83 6.14 -12.41
N VAL A 54 -3.71 7.23 -11.66
CA VAL A 54 -3.23 8.51 -12.19
C VAL A 54 -1.75 8.41 -12.53
N PHE A 55 -0.93 7.86 -11.65
CA PHE A 55 0.50 7.71 -11.87
C PHE A 55 0.80 6.79 -13.05
N SER A 56 0.11 5.65 -13.14
CA SER A 56 0.20 4.73 -14.27
C SER A 56 -0.18 5.38 -15.60
N LYS A 57 -1.18 6.28 -15.62
CA LYS A 57 -1.53 7.06 -16.82
C LYS A 57 -0.44 8.06 -17.21
N ILE A 58 0.13 8.77 -16.24
CA ILE A 58 1.24 9.69 -16.48
C ILE A 58 2.44 8.92 -17.04
N GLN A 59 2.78 7.79 -16.41
CA GLN A 59 3.85 6.91 -16.87
C GLN A 59 3.64 6.46 -18.32
N ALA A 60 2.43 6.00 -18.66
CA ALA A 60 2.10 5.59 -20.02
C ALA A 60 2.21 6.76 -21.02
N SER A 61 1.85 7.98 -20.62
CA SER A 61 1.99 9.19 -21.44
C SER A 61 3.45 9.61 -21.64
N ILE A 62 4.32 9.35 -20.66
CA ILE A 62 5.76 9.55 -20.82
C ILE A 62 6.30 8.53 -21.82
N ALA A 63 5.95 7.25 -21.65
CA ALA A 63 6.41 6.16 -22.51
C ALA A 63 5.92 6.28 -23.97
N SER A 64 4.76 6.90 -24.22
CA SER A 64 4.27 7.17 -25.58
C SER A 64 5.01 8.32 -26.28
N GLY A 65 5.87 9.05 -25.58
CA GLY A 65 6.55 10.24 -26.11
C GLY A 65 5.65 11.48 -26.17
N ASP A 66 4.48 11.47 -25.51
CA ASP A 66 3.61 12.65 -25.43
C ASP A 66 4.24 13.77 -24.57
N ALA A 67 5.20 13.40 -23.71
CA ALA A 67 6.06 14.33 -22.97
C ALA A 67 7.08 15.02 -23.90
N SER A 68 6.60 15.91 -24.77
CA SER A 68 7.44 16.70 -25.70
C SER A 68 8.42 17.68 -25.04
N LYS A 69 8.50 17.71 -23.70
CA LYS A 69 9.30 18.64 -22.90
C LYS A 69 10.00 17.92 -21.77
N LEU A 70 11.19 18.41 -21.43
CA LEU A 70 11.94 18.02 -20.25
C LEU A 70 11.03 18.15 -19.01
N ILE A 71 10.97 17.08 -18.22
CA ILE A 71 10.20 17.01 -16.98
C ILE A 71 11.09 17.57 -15.85
N PRO A 72 10.58 18.42 -14.94
CA PRO A 72 11.39 19.03 -13.89
C PRO A 72 11.75 18.02 -12.79
N GLU A 73 12.89 17.33 -12.95
CA GLU A 73 13.37 16.30 -12.01
C GLU A 73 13.61 16.87 -10.61
N ASP A 74 14.26 18.03 -10.53
CA ASP A 74 14.63 18.69 -9.28
C ASP A 74 13.42 18.98 -8.38
N ASP A 75 12.24 19.19 -8.99
CA ASP A 75 10.99 19.44 -8.28
C ASP A 75 10.22 18.14 -7.98
N LEU A 76 10.19 17.19 -8.92
CA LEU A 76 9.31 16.02 -8.85
C LEU A 76 9.95 14.82 -8.16
N ILE A 77 11.23 14.53 -8.41
CA ILE A 77 11.89 13.34 -7.86
C ILE A 77 11.92 13.36 -6.33
N PRO A 78 12.29 14.47 -5.65
CA PRO A 78 12.26 14.52 -4.19
C PRO A 78 10.86 14.33 -3.60
N VAL A 79 9.82 14.78 -4.30
CA VAL A 79 8.42 14.60 -3.88
C VAL A 79 8.00 13.14 -3.98
N LEU A 80 8.37 12.46 -5.08
CA LEU A 80 8.07 11.04 -5.27
C LEU A 80 8.84 10.17 -4.27
N GLU A 81 10.10 10.48 -3.98
CA GLU A 81 10.88 9.80 -2.93
C GLU A 81 10.25 9.99 -1.54
N SER A 82 9.89 11.23 -1.20
CA SER A 82 9.19 11.51 0.07
C SER A 82 7.85 10.78 0.16
N LEU A 83 7.15 10.59 -0.96
CA LEU A 83 5.94 9.78 -1.01
C LEU A 83 6.24 8.31 -0.71
N GLN A 84 7.27 7.72 -1.33
CA GLN A 84 7.66 6.33 -1.08
C GLN A 84 8.00 6.09 0.40
N ASP A 85 8.75 6.98 1.04
CA ASP A 85 9.05 6.89 2.47
C ASP A 85 7.77 6.86 3.32
N LYS A 86 6.79 7.71 2.97
CA LYS A 86 5.49 7.74 3.64
C LYS A 86 4.70 6.46 3.39
N LEU A 87 4.70 5.93 2.17
CA LEU A 87 4.01 4.68 1.82
C LEU A 87 4.59 3.48 2.59
N VAL A 88 5.92 3.37 2.70
CA VAL A 88 6.60 2.33 3.48
C VAL A 88 6.23 2.42 4.96
N LYS A 89 6.20 3.63 5.51
CA LYS A 89 5.76 3.86 6.90
C LYS A 89 4.30 3.46 7.10
N SER A 90 3.41 3.92 6.21
CA SER A 90 1.98 3.58 6.27
C SER A 90 1.74 2.08 6.13
N TYR A 91 2.45 1.39 5.25
CA TYR A 91 2.38 -0.07 5.11
C TYR A 91 2.77 -0.76 6.43
N SER A 92 3.89 -0.34 7.03
CA SER A 92 4.38 -0.91 8.29
C SER A 92 3.40 -0.69 9.45
N GLU A 93 2.77 0.48 9.53
CA GLU A 93 1.76 0.81 10.53
C GLU A 93 0.46 0.03 10.32
N SER A 94 -0.04 -0.04 9.09
CA SER A 94 -1.24 -0.81 8.73
C SER A 94 -1.05 -2.30 8.98
N LYS A 95 0.13 -2.84 8.68
CA LYS A 95 0.46 -4.26 8.94
C LYS A 95 0.43 -4.59 10.43
N LYS A 96 0.90 -3.68 11.29
CA LYS A 96 0.78 -3.84 12.75
C LYS A 96 -0.67 -3.83 13.21
N LYS A 97 -1.49 -2.92 12.66
CA LYS A 97 -2.93 -2.85 12.98
C LYS A 97 -3.68 -4.11 12.54
N MET A 98 -3.35 -4.64 11.36
CA MET A 98 -3.88 -5.92 10.87
C MET A 98 -3.50 -7.07 11.81
N ALA A 99 -2.24 -7.15 12.26
CA ALA A 99 -1.81 -8.16 13.22
C ALA A 99 -2.57 -8.06 14.55
N CYS A 100 -2.86 -6.84 15.02
CA CYS A 100 -3.73 -6.66 16.19
C CYS A 100 -5.14 -7.19 15.95
N ALA A 101 -5.73 -6.95 14.77
CA ALA A 101 -7.07 -7.45 14.43
C ALA A 101 -7.12 -8.98 14.40
N VAL A 102 -6.10 -9.63 13.81
CA VAL A 102 -5.96 -11.10 13.78
C VAL A 102 -5.90 -11.71 15.18
N HIS A 103 -5.36 -10.99 16.15
CA HIS A 103 -5.19 -11.47 17.52
C HIS A 103 -6.27 -10.97 18.51
N ASP A 104 -7.27 -10.20 18.05
CA ASP A 104 -8.34 -9.71 18.91
C ASP A 104 -9.44 -10.78 19.03
N PRO A 105 -9.65 -11.40 20.21
CA PRO A 105 -10.63 -12.47 20.38
C PRO A 105 -12.09 -11.99 20.25
N ARG A 106 -12.32 -10.68 20.16
CA ARG A 106 -13.65 -10.09 19.94
C ARG A 106 -14.02 -10.02 18.46
N LEU A 107 -13.03 -10.16 17.57
CA LEU A 107 -13.22 -10.19 16.12
C LEU A 107 -13.32 -11.63 15.63
N THR A 108 -14.11 -11.83 14.59
CA THR A 108 -14.20 -13.07 13.81
C THR A 108 -13.84 -12.81 12.36
N ASP A 109 -13.49 -13.87 11.63
CA ASP A 109 -13.15 -13.79 10.21
C ASP A 109 -14.29 -13.12 9.39
N ASP A 110 -15.55 -13.38 9.75
CA ASP A 110 -16.73 -12.80 9.10
C ASP A 110 -16.89 -11.27 9.30
N ASP A 111 -16.11 -10.66 10.18
CA ASP A 111 -16.16 -9.21 10.40
C ASP A 111 -15.45 -8.43 9.28
N GLY A 112 -14.63 -9.07 8.44
CA GLY A 112 -14.01 -8.44 7.27
C GLY A 112 -12.95 -7.37 7.57
N VAL A 113 -12.59 -7.15 8.83
CA VAL A 113 -11.54 -6.17 9.22
C VAL A 113 -10.18 -6.55 8.64
N VAL A 114 -9.83 -7.84 8.69
CA VAL A 114 -8.57 -8.34 8.15
C VAL A 114 -8.53 -8.15 6.64
N ASP A 115 -9.58 -8.56 5.92
CA ASP A 115 -9.72 -8.39 4.47
C ASP A 115 -9.58 -6.91 4.04
N ALA A 116 -10.18 -6.00 4.80
CA ALA A 116 -10.05 -4.56 4.55
C ALA A 116 -8.59 -4.11 4.66
N TYR A 117 -7.85 -4.57 5.68
CA TYR A 117 -6.43 -4.26 5.82
C TYR A 117 -5.58 -4.91 4.73
N GLU A 118 -5.87 -6.14 4.31
CA GLU A 118 -5.17 -6.78 3.20
C GLU A 118 -5.32 -5.98 1.90
N ALA A 119 -6.54 -5.53 1.58
CA ALA A 119 -6.80 -4.65 0.45
C ALA A 119 -6.03 -3.31 0.56
N LEU A 120 -5.98 -2.72 1.76
CA LEU A 120 -5.19 -1.52 2.00
C LEU A 120 -3.69 -1.76 1.78
N LEU A 121 -3.14 -2.86 2.30
CA LEU A 121 -1.72 -3.20 2.13
C LEU A 121 -1.38 -3.43 0.65
N GLN A 122 -2.25 -4.10 -0.10
CA GLN A 122 -2.08 -4.29 -1.54
C GLN A 122 -2.11 -2.96 -2.30
N SER A 123 -3.03 -2.05 -1.96
CA SER A 123 -3.10 -0.72 -2.60
C SER A 123 -1.84 0.13 -2.32
N LEU A 124 -1.30 0.05 -1.10
CA LEU A 124 -0.06 0.73 -0.72
C LEU A 124 1.15 0.19 -1.47
N GLU A 125 1.28 -1.13 -1.56
CA GLU A 125 2.36 -1.79 -2.31
C GLU A 125 2.29 -1.46 -3.82
N SER A 126 1.09 -1.48 -4.38
CA SER A 126 0.84 -1.14 -5.79
C SER A 126 1.21 0.31 -6.06
N LEU A 127 0.73 1.26 -5.26
CA LEU A 127 1.08 2.67 -5.41
C LEU A 127 2.58 2.91 -5.23
N ASN A 128 3.23 2.25 -4.28
CA ASN A 128 4.68 2.39 -4.08
C ASN A 128 5.48 1.92 -5.30
N SER A 129 5.08 0.78 -5.86
CA SER A 129 5.71 0.21 -7.07
C SER A 129 5.48 1.10 -8.30
N THR A 130 4.26 1.61 -8.48
CA THR A 130 3.94 2.56 -9.57
C THR A 130 4.65 3.89 -9.39
N THR A 131 4.82 4.37 -8.15
CA THR A 131 5.61 5.58 -7.86
C THR A 131 7.07 5.40 -8.27
N GLU A 132 7.65 4.24 -7.98
CA GLU A 132 9.02 3.92 -8.41
C GLU A 132 9.13 3.86 -9.93
N ALA A 133 8.19 3.17 -10.58
CA ALA A 133 8.17 3.05 -12.02
C ALA A 133 8.02 4.41 -12.72
N LEU A 134 7.20 5.31 -12.16
CA LEU A 134 7.05 6.68 -12.63
C LEU A 134 8.35 7.49 -12.47
N ARG A 135 9.05 7.38 -11.33
CA ARG A 135 10.37 8.02 -11.14
C ARG A 135 11.33 7.60 -12.25
N TRP A 136 11.44 6.30 -12.50
CA TRP A 136 12.31 5.78 -13.56
C TRP A 136 11.92 6.28 -14.95
N SER A 137 10.63 6.27 -15.29
CA SER A 137 10.18 6.76 -16.59
C SER A 137 10.49 8.25 -16.80
N ILE A 138 10.43 9.06 -15.74
CA ILE A 138 10.83 10.48 -15.81
C ILE A 138 12.32 10.61 -16.13
N LEU A 139 13.17 9.95 -15.35
CA LEU A 139 14.62 10.00 -15.51
C LEU A 139 15.06 9.49 -16.89
N GLU A 140 14.48 8.38 -17.35
CA GLU A 140 14.76 7.79 -18.66
C GLU A 140 14.32 8.74 -19.79
N SER A 141 13.10 9.27 -19.72
CA SER A 141 12.59 10.20 -20.74
C SER A 141 13.43 11.47 -20.86
N ASN A 142 13.94 11.99 -19.74
CA ASN A 142 14.78 13.16 -19.75
C ASN A 142 16.18 12.85 -20.30
N ALA A 143 16.78 11.72 -19.90
CA ALA A 143 18.05 11.27 -20.46
C ALA A 143 17.98 11.07 -21.98
N ASP A 144 16.86 10.56 -22.50
CA ASP A 144 16.63 10.44 -23.96
C ASP A 144 16.43 11.80 -24.65
N THR A 145 15.92 12.79 -23.92
CA THR A 145 15.66 14.15 -24.43
C THR A 145 16.89 15.05 -24.36
N GLU A 146 17.84 14.77 -23.47
CA GLU A 146 19.13 15.44 -23.41
C GLU A 146 19.85 15.26 -24.75
N LYS A 147 19.89 16.36 -25.55
CA LYS A 147 20.60 16.36 -26.81
C LYS A 147 22.06 16.03 -26.54
N GLY A 148 22.48 14.87 -27.05
CA GLY A 148 23.81 14.31 -26.86
C GLY A 148 24.89 15.39 -26.86
N HIS A 149 25.57 15.51 -25.72
CA HIS A 149 26.82 16.24 -25.68
C HIS A 149 27.71 15.64 -26.75
N THR A 150 28.27 16.49 -27.62
CA THR A 150 29.31 16.03 -28.55
C THR A 150 30.42 15.47 -27.67
N PRO A 151 30.74 14.17 -27.73
CA PRO A 151 31.73 13.59 -26.84
C PRO A 151 33.05 14.33 -27.07
N LYS A 152 33.47 15.13 -26.10
CA LYS A 152 34.75 15.81 -26.16
C LYS A 152 35.80 14.79 -25.76
N VAL A 153 36.47 14.21 -26.74
CA VAL A 153 37.61 13.33 -26.48
C VAL A 153 38.72 14.19 -25.87
N LEU A 154 39.01 13.97 -24.59
CA LEU A 154 40.10 14.64 -23.87
C LEU A 154 41.41 13.94 -24.23
N SER A 155 41.99 14.33 -25.36
CA SER A 155 43.22 13.72 -25.89
C SER A 155 44.50 14.35 -25.33
N GLU A 156 44.42 15.59 -24.85
CA GLU A 156 45.57 16.31 -24.30
C GLU A 156 45.53 16.34 -22.77
N SER A 157 46.68 16.15 -22.11
CA SER A 157 46.78 16.16 -20.64
C SER A 157 46.15 17.41 -20.01
N LYS A 158 46.33 18.57 -20.64
CA LYS A 158 45.76 19.85 -20.16
C LYS A 158 44.23 19.86 -20.14
N ASP A 159 43.59 19.16 -21.08
CA ASP A 159 42.13 19.09 -21.20
C ASP A 159 41.56 18.11 -20.17
N ILE A 160 42.33 17.08 -19.82
CA ILE A 160 42.02 16.14 -18.72
C ILE A 160 42.11 16.87 -17.38
N ASP A 161 43.24 17.55 -17.12
CA ASP A 161 43.48 18.26 -15.87
C ASP A 161 42.42 19.34 -15.64
N SER A 162 42.11 20.14 -16.65
CA SER A 162 41.07 21.18 -16.57
C SER A 162 39.66 20.63 -16.36
N PHE A 163 39.36 19.41 -16.83
CA PHE A 163 38.06 18.77 -16.59
C PHE A 163 37.96 18.26 -15.14
N LEU A 164 39.00 17.60 -14.65
CA LEU A 164 39.04 17.09 -13.28
C LEU A 164 38.99 18.20 -12.24
N ASP A 165 39.59 19.35 -12.53
CA ASP A 165 39.51 20.54 -11.67
C ASP A 165 38.11 21.20 -11.66
N SER A 166 37.24 20.84 -12.61
CA SER A 166 35.89 21.39 -12.75
C SER A 166 34.77 20.49 -12.23
N LEU A 167 35.11 19.26 -11.83
CA LEU A 167 34.22 18.31 -11.15
C LEU A 167 34.09 18.66 -9.65
#